data_AF-A0A3M8LFD5-F1
#
_entry.id   AF-A0A3M8LFD5-F1
#
_cell.length_a   1.000
_cell.length_b   1.000
_cell.length_c   1.000
_cell.angle_alpha   90.00
_cell.angle_beta   90.00
_cell.angle_gamma   90.00
#
_symmetry.space_group_name_H-M   'P 1'
#
loop_
_entity.id
_entity.type
_entity.pdbx_description
1 polymer ?
#
loop_
_entity_poly.entity_id
_entity_poly.type
_entity_poly.pdbx_seq_one_letter_code
_entity_poly.pdbx_strand_id
1 'polypeptide(L)'
;MPDSKLTIDTGHHVLVVKNRYLLLARINDILTGLWFVAGSFLFLSDSTKLLGTIFFIIGSIELLIRPVIQIVRDVHLKRIDPSGQHHD
;
A
#
# COMPACT_ATOMS: atom_id res chain seq x y z
N MET A 1 -1.56 -40.35 1.49
CA MET A 1 -0.87 -39.54 2.52
C MET A 1 -1.52 -38.17 2.53
N PRO A 2 -1.99 -37.63 3.66
CA PRO A 2 -2.74 -36.37 3.66
C PRO A 2 -1.79 -35.18 3.55
N ASP A 3 -2.03 -34.34 2.54
CA ASP A 3 -1.39 -33.04 2.31
C ASP A 3 -1.70 -32.10 3.48
N SER A 4 -0.81 -32.12 4.47
CA SER A 4 -0.83 -31.18 5.57
C SER A 4 -0.31 -29.85 5.03
N LYS A 5 -1.23 -29.02 4.52
CA LYS A 5 -1.00 -27.60 4.28
C LYS A 5 -0.59 -26.99 5.63
N LEU A 6 0.71 -26.93 5.87
CA LEU A 6 1.32 -26.21 6.98
C LEU A 6 1.01 -24.73 6.77
N THR A 7 -0.10 -24.29 7.34
CA THR A 7 -0.42 -22.89 7.57
C THR A 7 0.70 -22.35 8.46
N ILE A 8 1.70 -21.72 7.84
CA ILE A 8 2.83 -21.14 8.56
C ILE A 8 2.30 -19.92 9.32
N ASP A 9 2.00 -20.15 10.61
CA ASP A 9 1.83 -19.13 11.63
C ASP A 9 3.18 -18.41 11.82
N THR A 10 3.45 -17.46 10.93
CA THR A 10 4.68 -16.64 11.00
C THR A 10 4.42 -15.45 11.91
N GLY A 11 4.68 -15.61 13.20
CA GLY A 11 5.13 -14.52 14.07
C GLY A 11 4.09 -13.43 14.35
N HIS A 12 3.26 -13.68 15.37
CA HIS A 12 2.25 -12.77 15.92
C HIS A 12 2.72 -11.30 16.05
N HIS A 13 3.99 -11.03 16.36
CA HIS A 13 4.51 -9.66 16.50
C HIS A 13 4.77 -8.91 15.18
N VAL A 14 5.18 -9.60 14.11
CA VAL A 14 5.40 -8.98 12.78
C VAL A 14 4.07 -8.84 12.04
N LEU A 15 3.12 -9.75 12.27
CA LEU A 15 1.78 -9.69 11.70
C LEU A 15 0.98 -8.48 12.19
N VAL A 16 1.08 -8.07 13.46
CA VAL A 16 0.38 -6.87 13.96
C VAL A 16 0.91 -5.59 13.30
N VAL A 17 2.23 -5.50 13.09
CA VAL A 17 2.83 -4.38 12.34
C VAL A 17 2.34 -4.43 10.90
N LYS A 18 2.48 -5.56 10.20
CA LYS A 18 2.08 -5.70 8.79
C LYS A 18 0.60 -5.41 8.55
N ASN A 19 -0.29 -5.88 9.42
CA ASN A 19 -1.74 -5.72 9.26
C ASN A 19 -2.18 -4.26 9.42
N ARG A 20 -1.56 -3.51 10.35
CA ARG A 20 -1.78 -2.07 10.49
C ARG A 20 -1.31 -1.29 9.26
N TYR A 21 -0.14 -1.62 8.72
CA TYR A 21 0.38 -0.97 7.51
C TYR A 21 -0.48 -1.29 6.27
N LEU A 22 -0.99 -2.51 6.14
CA LEU A 22 -1.90 -2.87 5.04
C LEU A 22 -3.25 -2.15 5.14
N LEU A 23 -3.77 -1.97 6.36
CA LEU A 23 -4.98 -1.18 6.59
C LEU A 23 -4.75 0.30 6.26
N LEU A 24 -3.63 0.87 6.73
CA LEU A 24 -3.24 2.26 6.42
C LEU A 24 -3.06 2.46 4.91
N ALA A 25 -2.44 1.52 4.20
CA ALA A 25 -2.28 1.58 2.74
C ALA A 25 -3.64 1.60 2.02
N ARG A 26 -4.58 0.78 2.46
CA ARG A 26 -5.93 0.72 1.87
C ARG A 26 -6.74 1.99 2.16
N ILE A 27 -6.60 2.55 3.36
CA ILE A 27 -7.20 3.84 3.72
C ILE A 27 -6.60 4.96 2.87
N ASN A 28 -5.27 4.97 2.71
CA ASN A 28 -4.56 5.92 1.86
C ASN A 28 -5.08 5.87 0.41
N ASP A 29 -5.27 4.68 -0.17
CA ASP A 29 -5.84 4.54 -1.53
C ASP A 29 -7.21 5.24 -1.66
N ILE A 30 -8.06 5.12 -0.63
CA ILE A 30 -9.38 5.76 -0.60
C ILE A 30 -9.25 7.28 -0.45
N LEU A 31 -8.36 7.76 0.43
CA LEU A 31 -8.07 9.19 0.60
C LEU A 31 -7.53 9.81 -0.69
N THR A 32 -6.59 9.14 -1.36
CA THR A 32 -6.03 9.58 -2.64
C THR A 32 -7.12 9.76 -3.68
N GLY A 33 -8.02 8.77 -3.81
CA GLY A 33 -9.18 8.87 -4.70
C GLY A 33 -10.07 10.06 -4.34
N LEU A 34 -10.32 10.31 -3.05
CA LEU A 34 -11.12 11.43 -2.58
C LEU A 34 -10.46 12.78 -2.90
N TRP A 35 -9.15 12.92 -2.70
CA TRP A 35 -8.41 14.14 -3.04
C TRP A 35 -8.40 14.39 -4.55
N PHE A 36 -8.24 13.36 -5.38
CA PHE A 36 -8.32 13.51 -6.84
C PHE A 36 -9.72 13.94 -7.30
N VAL A 37 -10.78 13.36 -6.74
CA VAL A 37 -12.15 13.75 -7.07
C VAL A 37 -12.43 15.18 -6.61
N ALA A 38 -12.10 15.52 -5.36
CA ALA A 38 -12.29 16.86 -4.81
C ALA A 38 -11.46 17.90 -5.58
N GLY A 39 -10.19 17.63 -5.87
CA GLY A 39 -9.33 18.48 -6.67
C GLY A 39 -9.86 18.71 -8.08
N SER A 40 -10.44 17.68 -8.71
CA SER A 40 -11.09 17.80 -10.02
C SER A 40 -12.27 18.76 -10.00
N PHE A 41 -13.12 18.71 -8.97
CA PHE A 41 -14.21 19.67 -8.80
C PHE A 41 -13.70 21.10 -8.55
N LEU A 42 -12.66 21.26 -7.74
CA LEU A 42 -12.04 22.56 -7.46
C LEU A 42 -11.34 23.16 -8.67
N PHE A 43 -10.86 22.33 -9.61
CA PHE A 43 -10.20 22.77 -10.82
C PHE A 43 -11.16 23.41 -11.86
N LEU A 44 -12.47 23.20 -11.71
CA LEU A 44 -13.50 23.74 -12.61
C LEU A 44 -13.65 25.26 -12.51
N SER A 45 -13.25 25.89 -11.41
CA SER A 45 -13.36 27.34 -11.21
C SER A 45 -11.98 27.97 -11.02
N ASP A 46 -11.72 29.08 -11.71
CA ASP A 46 -10.43 29.80 -11.64
C ASP A 46 -10.06 30.25 -10.22
N SER A 47 -11.03 30.62 -9.40
CA SER A 47 -10.79 31.05 -8.01
C SER A 47 -10.36 29.91 -7.08
N THR A 48 -10.73 28.67 -7.40
CA THR A 48 -10.42 27.48 -6.59
C THR A 48 -9.33 26.60 -7.19
N LYS A 49 -8.78 26.96 -8.36
CA LYS A 49 -7.71 26.21 -9.01
C LYS A 49 -6.49 25.99 -8.11
N LEU A 50 -6.07 26.99 -7.34
CA LEU A 50 -4.95 26.86 -6.39
C LEU A 50 -5.22 25.73 -5.37
N LEU A 51 -6.43 25.70 -4.80
CA LEU A 51 -6.84 24.64 -3.87
C LEU A 51 -6.88 23.29 -4.59
N GLY A 52 -7.43 23.22 -5.81
CA GLY A 52 -7.42 22.01 -6.62
C GLY A 52 -6.00 21.47 -6.90
N THR A 53 -5.05 22.35 -7.20
CA THR A 53 -3.64 21.98 -7.40
C THR A 53 -3.02 21.41 -6.13
N ILE A 54 -3.26 22.01 -4.96
CA ILE A 54 -2.76 21.48 -3.69
C ILE A 54 -3.32 20.07 -3.42
N PHE A 55 -4.62 19.86 -3.67
CA PHE A 55 -5.26 18.55 -3.54
C PHE A 55 -4.63 17.50 -4.46
N PHE A 56 -4.31 17.86 -5.71
CA PHE A 56 -3.61 16.96 -6.62
C PHE A 56 -2.18 16.67 -6.20
N ILE A 57 -1.45 17.65 -5.64
CA ILE A 57 -0.10 17.42 -5.12
C ILE A 57 -0.15 16.43 -3.93
N ILE A 58 -1.06 16.65 -2.99
CA ILE A 58 -1.25 15.76 -1.83
C ILE A 58 -1.63 14.35 -2.31
N GLY A 59 -2.63 14.23 -3.17
CA GLY A 59 -3.03 12.94 -3.74
C GLY A 59 -1.91 12.24 -4.51
N SER A 60 -1.03 12.98 -5.19
CA SER A 60 0.14 12.41 -5.88
C SER A 60 1.18 11.86 -4.91
N ILE A 61 1.42 12.53 -3.78
CA ILE A 61 2.31 12.04 -2.72
C ILE A 61 1.72 10.79 -2.10
N GLU A 62 0.43 10.78 -1.78
CA GLU A 62 -0.24 9.60 -1.23
C GLU A 62 -0.21 8.42 -2.21
N LEU A 63 -0.32 8.66 -3.51
CA LEU A 63 -0.21 7.63 -4.54
C LEU A 63 1.17 6.94 -4.53
N LEU A 64 2.23 7.64 -4.13
CA LEU A 64 3.59 7.09 -3.97
C LEU A 64 3.75 6.25 -2.70
N ILE A 65 2.92 6.44 -1.67
CA ILE A 65 3.00 5.64 -0.43
C ILE A 65 2.70 4.16 -0.71
N ARG A 66 1.73 3.89 -1.60
CA ARG A 66 1.32 2.52 -1.97
C ARG A 66 2.46 1.66 -2.56
N PRO A 67 3.19 2.07 -3.62
CA PRO A 67 4.30 1.30 -4.14
C PRO A 67 5.44 1.15 -3.12
N VAL A 68 5.68 2.14 -2.25
CA VAL A 68 6.68 2.01 -1.17
C VAL A 68 6.33 0.86 -0.23
N ILE A 69 5.08 0.76 0.22
CA ILE A 69 4.62 -0.32 1.09
C ILE A 69 4.75 -1.68 0.39
N GLN A 70 4.42 -1.75 -0.90
CA GLN A 70 4.54 -2.98 -1.69
C GLN A 70 6.00 -3.41 -1.86
N ILE A 71 6.92 -2.48 -2.15
CA ILE A 71 8.37 -2.75 -2.26
C ILE A 71 8.92 -3.26 -0.92
N VAL A 72 8.59 -2.61 0.20
CA VAL A 72 9.04 -3.08 1.53
C VAL A 72 8.53 -4.50 1.80
N ARG A 73 7.27 -4.78 1.45
CA ARG A 73 6.70 -6.12 1.60
C ARG A 73 7.44 -7.15 0.76
N ASP A 74 7.69 -6.85 -0.51
CA ASP A 74 8.31 -7.77 -1.46
C ASP A 74 9.79 -8.03 -1.09
N VAL A 75 10.52 -6.99 -0.64
CA VAL A 75 11.89 -7.13 -0.13
C VAL A 75 11.95 -7.92 1.18
N HIS A 76 11.01 -7.71 2.10
CA HIS A 76 10.97 -8.43 3.37
C HIS A 76 10.56 -9.90 3.18
N LEU A 77 9.60 -10.21 2.29
CA LEU A 77 9.23 -11.59 1.95
C LEU A 77 10.41 -12.34 1.31
N LYS A 78 11.14 -11.67 0.40
CA LYS A 78 12.27 -12.28 -0.31
C LYS A 78 13.46 -12.61 0.60
N ARG A 79 13.55 -11.99 1.79
CA ARG A 79 14.55 -12.33 2.82
C ARG A 79 14.18 -13.57 3.64
N ILE A 80 12.93 -14.03 3.61
CA ILE A 80 12.44 -15.19 4.39
C ILE A 80 12.32 -16.44 3.50
N ASP A 81 12.88 -16.43 2.28
CA ASP A 81 13.05 -17.63 1.49
C ASP A 81 14.55 -18.01 1.40
N PRO A 82 15.09 -18.79 2.35
CA PRO A 82 16.41 -19.41 2.24
C PRO A 82 16.35 -20.78 1.54
N SER A 83 15.19 -21.19 1.00
CA SER A 83 15.02 -22.50 0.39
C SER A 83 15.01 -22.39 -1.13
N GLY A 84 16.22 -22.23 -1.68
CA GLY A 84 16.50 -22.67 -3.03
C GLY A 84 16.03 -24.13 -3.17
N GLN A 85 14.92 -24.32 -3.87
CA GLN A 85 14.51 -25.63 -4.34
C GLN A 85 15.42 -25.99 -5.54
N HIS A 86 16.62 -26.47 -5.21
CA HIS A 86 17.21 -27.56 -5.96
C HIS A 86 16.39 -28.81 -5.63
N HIS A 87 15.59 -29.27 -6.58
CA HIS A 87 15.25 -30.68 -6.67
C HIS A 87 15.24 -31.02 -8.16
N ASP A 88 16.26 -31.80 -8.52
CA ASP A 88 16.40 -32.49 -9.80
C ASP A 88 15.27 -33.51 -10.03
#